data_AF-A0A7L4QW46-F1
#
_entry.id   AF-A0A7L4QW46-F1
#
_cell.length_a   1.000
_cell.length_b   1.000
_cell.length_c   1.000
_cell.angle_alpha   90.00
_cell.angle_beta   90.00
_cell.angle_gamma   90.00
#
_symmetry.space_group_name_H-M   'P 1'
#
loop_
_entity.id
_entity.type
_entity.pdbx_description
1 polymer ?
#
loop_
_entity_poly.entity_id
_entity_poly.type
_entity_poly.pdbx_seq_one_letter_code
_entity_poly.pdbx_strand_id
1 'polypeptide(L)'
;MRIMVMAGTSDATALIKRLRDLNDEIYILATTVTSFGAEIARSAGADEVIKKPLPTDELTLTIIKYNINILVDSTHPFAAEATRNAIQASKETGISYLRLERPPTKLPETSLIHQVTSFPEAAQLAKKISNGRILHLAGVSTIHYLTEVIDADQILARVLPNPYSVKKSLETGLPGENIIAMQGTFTPEFNQALMMEYGAKLVVTKDSGEVGGTPSKIEAALELGIPVIVVLRPEVSDL
;
A
#
# COMPACT_ATOMS: atom_id res chain seq x y z
N MET A 1 20.41 -18.95 -12.83
CA MET A 1 20.31 -17.58 -12.28
C MET A 1 19.30 -17.59 -11.14
N ARG A 2 19.52 -16.84 -10.06
CA ARG A 2 18.63 -16.80 -8.89
C ARG A 2 18.17 -15.38 -8.62
N ILE A 3 16.87 -15.17 -8.65
CA ILE A 3 16.23 -13.86 -8.47
C ILE A 3 15.42 -13.88 -7.20
N MET A 4 15.62 -12.87 -6.37
CA MET A 4 14.75 -12.60 -5.22
C MET A 4 13.76 -11.50 -5.60
N VAL A 5 12.46 -11.74 -5.41
CA VAL A 5 11.41 -10.76 -5.70
C VAL A 5 10.73 -10.36 -4.40
N MET A 6 10.83 -9.08 -4.02
CA MET A 6 10.04 -8.54 -2.92
C MET A 6 8.61 -8.33 -3.38
N ALA A 7 7.74 -9.27 -3.04
CA ALA A 7 6.39 -9.42 -3.56
C ALA A 7 5.32 -8.85 -2.62
N GLY A 8 4.05 -9.09 -2.98
CA GLY A 8 2.88 -8.52 -2.29
C GLY A 8 2.13 -7.47 -3.11
N THR A 9 2.52 -7.28 -4.37
CA THR A 9 1.81 -6.45 -5.35
C THR A 9 1.37 -7.29 -6.55
N SER A 10 0.39 -6.79 -7.30
CA SER A 10 0.00 -7.35 -8.59
C SER A 10 1.17 -7.42 -9.57
N ASP A 11 2.10 -6.46 -9.51
CA ASP A 11 3.22 -6.40 -10.44
C ASP A 11 4.27 -7.43 -10.11
N ALA A 12 4.55 -7.66 -8.83
CA ALA A 12 5.40 -8.77 -8.42
C ALA A 12 4.85 -10.10 -8.93
N THR A 13 3.53 -10.27 -8.89
CA THR A 13 2.84 -11.46 -9.41
C THR A 13 3.03 -11.60 -10.93
N ALA A 14 2.79 -10.53 -11.67
CA ALA A 14 2.99 -10.51 -13.12
C ALA A 14 4.45 -10.73 -13.52
N LEU A 15 5.39 -10.16 -12.75
CA LEU A 15 6.82 -10.33 -12.93
C LEU A 15 7.24 -11.78 -12.71
N ILE A 16 6.84 -12.40 -11.59
CA ILE A 16 7.16 -13.79 -11.28
C ILE A 16 6.64 -14.71 -12.41
N LYS A 17 5.39 -14.50 -12.84
CA LYS A 17 4.81 -15.26 -13.95
C LYS A 17 5.63 -15.09 -15.23
N ARG A 18 5.97 -13.86 -15.60
CA ARG A 18 6.75 -13.57 -16.81
C ARG A 18 8.15 -14.14 -16.75
N LEU A 19 8.82 -14.12 -15.59
CA LEU A 19 10.13 -14.73 -15.40
C LEU A 19 10.06 -16.25 -15.61
N ARG A 20 9.02 -16.88 -15.06
CA ARG A 20 8.78 -18.33 -15.25
C ARG A 20 8.51 -18.65 -16.72
N ASP A 21 7.60 -17.92 -17.36
CA ASP A 21 7.25 -18.11 -18.78
C ASP A 21 8.46 -17.91 -19.72
N LEU A 22 9.45 -17.09 -19.32
CA LEU A 22 10.66 -16.84 -20.10
C LEU A 22 11.71 -17.96 -19.97
N ASN A 23 11.89 -18.51 -18.76
CA ASN A 23 12.89 -19.54 -18.51
C ASN A 23 12.62 -20.29 -17.19
N ASP A 24 12.30 -21.58 -17.30
CA ASP A 24 12.03 -22.46 -16.17
C ASP A 24 13.25 -22.74 -15.28
N GLU A 25 14.47 -22.47 -15.74
CA GLU A 25 15.71 -22.65 -14.96
C GLU A 25 16.02 -21.48 -14.01
N ILE A 26 15.26 -20.37 -14.10
CA ILE A 26 15.41 -19.27 -13.13
C ILE A 26 14.82 -19.72 -11.81
N TYR A 27 15.64 -19.74 -10.77
CA TYR A 27 15.15 -19.93 -9.40
C TYR A 27 14.62 -18.59 -8.87
N ILE A 28 13.38 -18.58 -8.40
CA ILE A 28 12.65 -17.40 -7.94
C ILE A 28 12.30 -17.56 -6.45
N LEU A 29 12.94 -16.76 -5.61
CA LEU A 29 12.61 -16.61 -4.20
C LEU A 29 11.71 -15.38 -4.02
N ALA A 30 10.45 -15.56 -3.66
CA ALA A 30 9.57 -14.43 -3.35
C ALA A 30 9.53 -14.13 -1.84
N THR A 31 9.36 -12.86 -1.48
CA THR A 31 9.13 -12.46 -0.08
C THR A 31 7.86 -11.65 0.06
N THR A 32 7.14 -11.83 1.17
CA THR A 32 5.90 -11.10 1.43
C THR A 32 5.58 -11.14 2.92
N VAL A 33 4.74 -10.22 3.39
CA VAL A 33 4.32 -10.16 4.79
C VAL A 33 2.94 -10.79 5.03
N THR A 34 2.25 -11.24 3.98
CA THR A 34 0.87 -11.76 4.09
C THR A 34 0.74 -13.19 3.57
N SER A 35 -0.19 -13.96 4.15
CA SER A 35 -0.48 -15.33 3.67
C SER A 35 -1.04 -15.31 2.24
N PHE A 36 -1.91 -14.35 1.94
CA PHE A 36 -2.49 -14.17 0.60
C PHE A 36 -1.42 -13.84 -0.45
N GLY A 37 -0.51 -12.90 -0.15
CA GLY A 37 0.61 -12.60 -1.03
C GLY A 37 1.51 -13.82 -1.28
N ALA A 38 1.65 -14.70 -0.29
CA ALA A 38 2.47 -15.89 -0.42
C ALA A 38 1.82 -16.94 -1.33
N GLU A 39 0.51 -17.12 -1.21
CA GLU A 39 -0.28 -17.99 -2.09
C GLU A 39 -0.25 -17.50 -3.54
N ILE A 40 -0.42 -16.19 -3.75
CA ILE A 40 -0.33 -15.57 -5.07
C ILE A 40 1.06 -15.78 -5.69
N ALA A 41 2.13 -15.52 -4.94
CA ALA A 41 3.49 -15.66 -5.44
C ALA A 41 3.81 -17.11 -5.85
N ARG A 42 3.38 -18.11 -5.05
CA ARG A 42 3.53 -19.53 -5.41
C ARG A 42 2.74 -19.87 -6.68
N SER A 43 1.49 -19.42 -6.75
CA SER A 43 0.62 -19.67 -7.90
C SER A 43 1.15 -19.02 -9.18
N ALA A 44 1.91 -17.94 -9.06
CA ALA A 44 2.59 -17.29 -10.18
C ALA A 44 3.88 -17.99 -10.65
N GLY A 45 4.38 -18.98 -9.90
CA GLY A 45 5.57 -19.75 -10.27
C GLY A 45 6.83 -19.44 -9.45
N ALA A 46 6.72 -18.86 -8.25
CA ALA A 46 7.84 -18.77 -7.32
C ALA A 46 8.21 -20.16 -6.76
N ASP A 47 9.50 -20.51 -6.76
CA ASP A 47 9.98 -21.81 -6.23
C ASP A 47 9.88 -21.86 -4.71
N GLU A 48 10.15 -20.73 -4.05
CA GLU A 48 10.10 -20.62 -2.60
C GLU A 48 9.54 -19.25 -2.19
N VAL A 49 8.86 -19.21 -1.04
CA VAL A 49 8.29 -17.98 -0.51
C VAL A 49 8.57 -17.82 0.98
N ILE A 50 9.23 -16.72 1.33
CA ILE A 50 9.44 -16.30 2.73
C ILE A 50 8.29 -15.37 3.14
N LYS A 51 7.52 -15.78 4.15
CA LYS A 51 6.35 -15.05 4.64
C LYS A 51 6.65 -14.34 5.97
N LYS A 52 7.49 -13.32 5.94
CA LYS A 52 7.77 -12.43 7.07
C LYS A 52 8.41 -11.13 6.60
N PRO A 53 8.34 -10.04 7.38
CA PRO A 53 9.22 -8.89 7.18
C PRO A 53 10.68 -9.34 7.26
N LEU A 54 11.52 -8.76 6.43
CA LEU A 54 12.96 -9.01 6.44
C LEU A 54 13.67 -7.66 6.62
N PRO A 55 14.20 -7.38 7.82
CA PRO A 55 15.15 -6.29 8.03
C PRO A 55 16.42 -6.48 7.19
N THR A 56 17.25 -5.44 7.08
CA THR A 56 18.49 -5.46 6.30
C THR A 56 19.37 -6.67 6.58
N ASP A 57 19.70 -6.96 7.84
CA ASP A 57 20.57 -8.08 8.21
C ASP A 57 20.01 -9.43 7.75
N GLU A 58 18.69 -9.62 7.91
CA GLU A 58 18.03 -10.85 7.46
C GLU A 58 17.94 -10.95 5.93
N LEU A 59 17.76 -9.82 5.23
CA LEU A 59 17.85 -9.76 3.77
C LEU A 59 19.25 -10.15 3.30
N THR A 60 20.29 -9.56 3.89
CA THR A 60 21.71 -9.86 3.60
C THR A 60 22.01 -11.34 3.79
N LEU A 61 21.62 -11.92 4.93
CA LEU A 61 21.78 -13.35 5.19
C LEU A 61 20.99 -14.22 4.22
N THR A 62 19.79 -13.80 3.84
CA THR A 62 18.95 -14.52 2.87
C THR A 62 19.59 -14.50 1.47
N ILE A 63 20.07 -13.34 1.02
CA ILE A 63 20.77 -13.19 -0.26
C ILE A 63 21.95 -14.15 -0.35
N ILE A 64 22.78 -14.21 0.71
CA ILE A 64 23.93 -15.11 0.78
C ILE A 64 23.49 -16.58 0.82
N LYS A 65 22.58 -16.94 1.72
CA LYS A 65 22.10 -18.32 1.89
C LYS A 65 21.54 -18.90 0.59
N TYR A 66 20.77 -18.11 -0.15
CA TYR A 66 20.12 -18.55 -1.38
C TYR A 66 20.96 -18.27 -2.63
N ASN A 67 22.16 -17.69 -2.51
CA ASN A 67 23.03 -17.30 -3.64
C ASN A 67 22.29 -16.43 -4.67
N ILE A 68 21.56 -15.42 -4.20
CA ILE A 68 20.77 -14.53 -5.04
C ILE A 68 21.71 -13.67 -5.91
N ASN A 69 21.38 -13.54 -7.19
CA ASN A 69 22.14 -12.71 -8.14
C ASN A 69 21.52 -11.32 -8.34
N ILE A 70 20.19 -11.24 -8.26
CA ILE A 70 19.41 -10.02 -8.49
C ILE A 70 18.31 -9.93 -7.45
N LEU A 71 18.21 -8.78 -6.78
CA LEU A 71 17.07 -8.42 -5.94
C LEU A 71 16.17 -7.47 -6.72
N VAL A 72 14.92 -7.88 -6.92
CA VAL A 72 13.88 -7.05 -7.55
C VAL A 72 12.92 -6.54 -6.47
N ASP A 73 12.99 -5.24 -6.19
CA ASP A 73 12.01 -4.54 -5.35
C ASP A 73 10.75 -4.27 -6.17
N SER A 74 9.71 -5.07 -5.93
CA SER A 74 8.36 -4.87 -6.44
C SER A 74 7.38 -4.59 -5.30
N THR A 75 7.87 -4.02 -4.19
CA THR A 75 7.04 -3.63 -3.05
C THR A 75 6.09 -2.48 -3.42
N HIS A 76 5.10 -2.24 -2.56
CA HIS A 76 4.20 -1.11 -2.75
C HIS A 76 5.00 0.21 -2.65
N PRO A 77 4.70 1.27 -3.43
CA PRO A 77 5.49 2.51 -3.39
C PRO A 77 5.62 3.17 -2.01
N PHE A 78 4.66 2.92 -1.12
CA PHE A 78 4.67 3.38 0.28
C PHE A 78 5.50 2.50 1.24
N ALA A 79 6.08 1.38 0.78
CA ALA A 79 6.90 0.48 1.58
C ALA A 79 8.36 0.98 1.69
N ALA A 80 8.52 2.27 1.99
CA ALA A 80 9.81 2.97 2.01
C ALA A 80 10.87 2.26 2.85
N GLU A 81 10.49 1.70 4.00
CA GLU A 81 11.42 0.95 4.86
C GLU A 81 11.92 -0.34 4.20
N ALA A 82 11.01 -1.11 3.58
CA ALA A 82 11.38 -2.33 2.86
C ALA A 82 12.36 -2.02 1.71
N THR A 83 12.12 -0.92 1.01
CA THR A 83 13.00 -0.40 -0.05
C THR A 83 14.36 0.00 0.48
N ARG A 84 14.45 0.76 1.59
CA ARG A 84 15.74 1.11 2.21
C ARG A 84 16.52 -0.15 2.60
N ASN A 85 15.85 -1.12 3.22
CA ASN A 85 16.47 -2.38 3.62
C ASN A 85 17.00 -3.15 2.40
N ALA A 86 16.25 -3.16 1.30
CA ALA A 86 16.64 -3.81 0.05
C ALA A 86 17.84 -3.15 -0.62
N ILE A 87 17.86 -1.82 -0.69
CA ILE A 87 18.97 -1.02 -1.22
C ILE A 87 20.23 -1.29 -0.40
N GLN A 88 20.11 -1.25 0.93
CA GLN A 88 21.24 -1.45 1.84
C GLN A 88 21.78 -2.89 1.74
N ALA A 89 20.92 -3.91 1.82
CA ALA A 89 21.34 -5.31 1.72
C ALA A 89 21.98 -5.64 0.36
N SER A 90 21.48 -5.04 -0.73
CA SER A 90 22.07 -5.22 -2.06
C SER A 90 23.47 -4.59 -2.15
N LYS A 91 23.66 -3.41 -1.54
CA LYS A 91 24.99 -2.77 -1.45
C LYS A 91 25.97 -3.62 -0.65
N GLU A 92 25.56 -4.16 0.50
CA GLU A 92 26.39 -4.99 1.37
C GLU A 92 26.82 -6.31 0.72
N THR A 93 25.94 -6.90 -0.08
CA THR A 93 26.18 -8.19 -0.74
C THR A 93 26.75 -8.06 -2.15
N GLY A 94 26.78 -6.85 -2.71
CA GLY A 94 27.29 -6.58 -4.06
C GLY A 94 26.41 -7.11 -5.20
N ILE A 95 25.14 -7.43 -4.94
CA ILE A 95 24.22 -7.95 -5.96
C ILE A 95 23.54 -6.83 -6.74
N SER A 96 22.98 -7.15 -7.91
CA SER A 96 22.19 -6.18 -8.67
C SER A 96 20.86 -5.90 -7.99
N TYR A 97 20.53 -4.62 -7.83
CA TYR A 97 19.24 -4.15 -7.33
C TYR A 97 18.44 -3.53 -8.46
N LEU A 98 17.21 -3.98 -8.64
CA LEU A 98 16.26 -3.42 -9.60
C LEU A 98 14.97 -3.06 -8.87
N ARG A 99 14.45 -1.85 -9.06
CA ARG A 99 13.15 -1.45 -8.54
C ARG A 99 12.14 -1.34 -9.68
N LEU A 100 11.00 -1.99 -9.50
CA LEU A 100 9.88 -1.87 -10.42
C LEU A 100 9.02 -0.67 -10.01
N GLU A 101 9.30 0.48 -10.63
CA GLU A 101 8.54 1.70 -10.38
C GLU A 101 7.36 1.84 -11.32
N ARG A 102 6.21 2.21 -10.76
CA ARG A 102 5.02 2.60 -11.53
C ARG A 102 5.07 4.08 -11.81
N PRO A 103 4.55 4.54 -12.96
CA PRO A 103 4.27 5.95 -13.17
C PRO A 103 3.43 6.54 -12.01
N PRO A 104 3.62 7.83 -11.69
CA PRO A 104 2.74 8.52 -10.75
C PRO A 104 1.31 8.55 -11.31
N THR A 105 0.32 8.48 -10.42
CA THR A 105 -1.08 8.63 -10.83
C THR A 105 -1.30 10.07 -11.27
N LYS A 106 -1.83 10.27 -12.48
CA LYS A 106 -2.26 11.61 -12.90
C LYS A 106 -3.54 11.97 -12.16
N LEU A 107 -3.42 12.89 -11.21
CA LEU A 107 -4.56 13.40 -10.44
C LEU A 107 -5.26 14.51 -11.26
N PRO A 108 -6.61 14.54 -11.29
CA PRO A 108 -7.34 15.64 -11.91
C PRO A 108 -6.97 17.02 -11.33
N GLU A 109 -6.88 18.03 -12.18
CA GLU A 109 -6.68 19.42 -11.75
C GLU A 109 -8.02 20.02 -11.32
N THR A 110 -8.30 20.00 -10.01
CA THR A 110 -9.53 20.53 -9.42
C THR A 110 -9.27 21.02 -7.99
N SER A 111 -10.03 22.02 -7.55
CA SER A 111 -9.94 22.55 -6.19
C SER A 111 -10.38 21.56 -5.11
N LEU A 112 -11.07 20.49 -5.49
CA LEU A 112 -11.49 19.41 -4.59
C LEU A 112 -10.38 18.41 -4.26
N ILE A 113 -9.26 18.41 -4.99
CA ILE A 113 -8.14 17.52 -4.71
C ILE A 113 -7.02 18.30 -4.02
N HIS A 114 -6.65 17.84 -2.84
CA HIS A 114 -5.52 18.36 -2.08
C HIS A 114 -4.41 17.31 -2.06
N GLN A 115 -3.24 17.67 -2.56
CA GLN A 115 -2.06 16.81 -2.56
C GLN A 115 -1.19 17.17 -1.37
N VAL A 116 -0.73 16.16 -0.64
CA VAL A 116 0.16 16.29 0.52
C VAL A 116 1.22 15.21 0.46
N THR A 117 2.35 15.41 1.14
CA THR A 117 3.50 14.50 1.07
C THR A 117 3.55 13.49 2.21
N SER A 118 2.75 13.71 3.26
CA SER A 118 2.76 12.86 4.45
C SER A 118 1.39 12.73 5.13
N PHE A 119 1.21 11.67 5.92
CA PHE A 119 -0.01 11.48 6.71
C PHE A 119 -0.20 12.49 7.85
N PRO A 120 0.86 12.93 8.56
CA PRO A 120 0.74 14.06 9.49
C PRO A 120 0.21 15.33 8.83
N GLU A 121 0.75 15.67 7.65
CA GLU A 121 0.27 16.82 6.86
C GLU A 121 -1.19 16.64 6.43
N ALA A 122 -1.54 15.44 5.96
CA ALA A 122 -2.92 15.08 5.62
C ALA A 122 -3.89 15.28 6.79
N ALA A 123 -3.47 14.88 8.00
CA ALA A 123 -4.30 14.98 9.18
C ALA A 123 -4.52 16.43 9.63
N GLN A 124 -3.48 17.27 9.59
CA GLN A 124 -3.62 18.70 9.87
C GLN A 124 -4.53 19.40 8.85
N LEU A 125 -4.37 19.06 7.57
CA LEU A 125 -5.24 19.59 6.52
C LEU A 125 -6.69 19.12 6.70
N ALA A 126 -6.90 17.83 7.00
CA ALA A 126 -8.21 17.26 7.26
C ALA A 126 -8.91 17.97 8.43
N LYS A 127 -8.19 18.22 9.53
CA LYS A 127 -8.69 18.98 10.68
C LYS A 127 -9.15 20.39 10.29
N LYS A 128 -8.47 21.03 9.35
CA LYS A 128 -8.78 22.39 8.89
C LYS A 128 -9.99 22.46 7.96
N ILE A 129 -10.15 21.48 7.06
CA ILE A 129 -11.13 21.56 5.97
C ILE A 129 -12.37 20.67 6.17
N SER A 130 -12.31 19.68 7.06
CA SER A 130 -13.45 18.80 7.30
C SER A 130 -14.62 19.56 7.91
N ASN A 131 -15.82 19.25 7.43
CA ASN A 131 -17.10 19.78 7.92
C ASN A 131 -18.08 18.64 8.27
N GLY A 132 -17.54 17.46 8.57
CA GLY A 132 -18.29 16.25 8.87
C GLY A 132 -17.39 15.02 8.85
N ARG A 133 -17.98 13.84 8.58
CA ARG A 133 -17.25 12.56 8.71
C ARG A 133 -16.15 12.42 7.66
N ILE A 134 -15.02 11.89 8.09
CA ILE A 134 -13.83 11.68 7.27
C ILE A 134 -13.71 10.20 6.94
N LEU A 135 -13.78 9.86 5.65
CA LEU A 135 -13.55 8.50 5.18
C LEU A 135 -12.07 8.27 4.87
N HIS A 136 -11.41 7.49 5.70
CA HIS A 136 -10.01 7.13 5.59
C HIS A 136 -9.82 5.81 4.81
N LEU A 137 -9.19 5.91 3.64
CA LEU A 137 -8.97 4.85 2.65
C LEU A 137 -7.48 4.52 2.43
N ALA A 138 -6.61 4.84 3.40
CA ALA A 138 -5.16 4.68 3.28
C ALA A 138 -4.55 3.49 4.07
N GLY A 139 -5.38 2.70 4.76
CA GLY A 139 -5.00 1.45 5.43
C GLY A 139 -4.74 1.58 6.93
N VAL A 140 -4.81 0.45 7.65
CA VAL A 140 -4.88 0.47 9.12
C VAL A 140 -3.68 1.12 9.82
N SER A 141 -2.48 1.06 9.24
CA SER A 141 -1.28 1.61 9.86
C SER A 141 -1.24 3.13 9.91
N THR A 142 -2.11 3.84 9.18
CA THR A 142 -2.06 5.30 9.04
C THR A 142 -3.25 6.01 9.71
N ILE A 143 -4.18 5.25 10.30
CA ILE A 143 -5.38 5.79 10.96
C ILE A 143 -5.00 6.71 12.13
N HIS A 144 -3.99 6.31 12.91
CA HIS A 144 -3.56 7.01 14.12
C HIS A 144 -3.26 8.50 13.89
N TYR A 145 -2.69 8.85 12.74
CA TYR A 145 -2.41 10.24 12.39
C TYR A 145 -3.67 11.13 12.42
N LEU A 146 -4.84 10.59 12.03
CA LEU A 146 -6.10 11.32 12.13
C LEU A 146 -6.66 11.34 13.55
N THR A 147 -6.71 10.18 14.21
CA THR A 147 -7.30 10.05 15.56
C THR A 147 -6.52 10.80 16.64
N GLU A 148 -5.24 11.12 16.39
CA GLU A 148 -4.42 11.96 17.28
C GLU A 148 -4.82 13.44 17.27
N VAL A 149 -5.49 13.91 16.21
CA VAL A 149 -5.75 15.36 16.00
C VAL A 149 -7.22 15.71 15.76
N ILE A 150 -8.04 14.70 15.45
CA ILE A 150 -9.49 14.77 15.19
C ILE A 150 -10.19 13.72 16.04
N ASP A 151 -11.40 14.03 16.51
CA ASP A 151 -12.24 13.11 17.26
C ASP A 151 -12.51 11.81 16.48
N ALA A 152 -12.30 10.66 17.11
CA ALA A 152 -12.42 9.34 16.49
C ALA A 152 -13.85 9.06 16.01
N ASP A 153 -14.87 9.64 16.64
CA ASP A 153 -16.27 9.54 16.21
C ASP A 153 -16.52 10.12 14.81
N GLN A 154 -15.69 11.08 14.39
CA GLN A 154 -15.77 11.69 13.06
C GLN A 154 -15.04 10.88 11.98
N ILE A 155 -14.27 9.86 12.34
CA ILE A 155 -13.42 9.13 11.40
C ILE A 155 -14.07 7.78 11.09
N LEU A 156 -14.23 7.51 9.79
CA LEU A 156 -14.60 6.22 9.23
C LEU A 156 -13.35 5.59 8.61
N ALA A 157 -13.05 4.35 8.93
CA ALA A 157 -11.87 3.68 8.40
C ALA A 157 -12.23 2.42 7.63
N ARG A 158 -11.83 2.36 6.36
CA ARG A 158 -11.88 1.12 5.59
C ARG A 158 -10.59 0.33 5.77
N VAL A 159 -10.71 -0.88 6.30
CA VAL A 159 -9.57 -1.77 6.61
C VAL A 159 -9.80 -3.17 6.09
N LEU A 160 -8.73 -3.97 6.02
CA LEU A 160 -8.84 -5.37 5.61
C LEU A 160 -9.67 -6.18 6.61
N PRO A 161 -10.45 -7.17 6.16
CA PRO A 161 -11.34 -7.96 7.01
C PRO A 161 -10.57 -9.08 7.72
N ASN A 162 -9.61 -8.70 8.55
CA ASN A 162 -8.84 -9.64 9.37
C ASN A 162 -8.71 -9.14 10.83
N PRO A 163 -8.48 -10.06 11.80
CA PRO A 163 -8.43 -9.69 13.21
C PRO A 163 -7.37 -8.64 13.54
N TYR A 164 -6.21 -8.68 12.89
CA TYR A 164 -5.15 -7.70 13.12
C TYR A 164 -5.58 -6.29 12.75
N SER A 165 -6.18 -6.11 11.57
CA SER A 165 -6.63 -4.81 11.08
C SER A 165 -7.77 -4.24 11.93
N VAL A 166 -8.76 -5.06 12.29
CA VAL A 166 -9.87 -4.61 13.14
C VAL A 166 -9.37 -4.25 14.54
N LYS A 167 -8.54 -5.11 15.17
CA LYS A 167 -7.98 -4.84 16.49
C LYS A 167 -7.16 -3.54 16.51
N LYS A 168 -6.28 -3.37 15.53
CA LYS A 168 -5.43 -2.17 15.44
C LYS A 168 -6.24 -0.90 15.22
N SER A 169 -7.35 -0.96 14.48
CA SER A 169 -8.30 0.17 14.39
C SER A 169 -8.93 0.51 15.73
N LEU A 170 -9.40 -0.48 16.49
CA LEU A 170 -9.96 -0.24 17.83
C LEU A 170 -8.91 0.36 18.79
N GLU A 171 -7.66 -0.07 18.69
CA GLU A 171 -6.53 0.47 19.48
C GLU A 171 -6.25 1.95 19.19
N THR A 172 -6.66 2.50 18.03
CA THR A 172 -6.58 3.96 17.77
C THR A 172 -7.75 4.75 18.37
N GLY A 173 -8.66 4.10 19.10
CA GLY A 173 -9.86 4.73 19.66
C GLY A 173 -11.03 4.85 18.68
N LEU A 174 -10.95 4.25 17.49
CA LEU A 174 -12.09 4.23 16.56
C LEU A 174 -13.27 3.44 17.16
N PRO A 175 -14.50 3.98 17.11
CA PRO A 175 -15.70 3.21 17.39
C PRO A 175 -15.81 2.02 16.44
N GLY A 176 -16.28 0.87 16.95
CA GLY A 176 -16.42 -0.34 16.14
C GLY A 176 -17.35 -0.15 14.93
N GLU A 177 -18.41 0.64 15.09
CA GLU A 177 -19.35 1.02 14.02
C GLU A 177 -18.73 1.87 12.91
N ASN A 178 -17.57 2.48 13.17
CA ASN A 178 -16.83 3.28 12.19
C ASN A 178 -15.80 2.46 11.40
N ILE A 179 -15.70 1.15 11.67
CA ILE A 179 -14.76 0.25 11.01
C ILE A 179 -15.46 -0.48 9.87
N ILE A 180 -15.07 -0.18 8.64
CA ILE A 180 -15.58 -0.82 7.43
C ILE A 180 -14.57 -1.89 7.01
N ALA A 181 -14.83 -3.14 7.41
CA ALA A 181 -13.96 -4.28 7.15
C ALA A 181 -14.25 -4.92 5.79
N MET A 182 -13.41 -4.66 4.78
CA MET A 182 -13.58 -5.22 3.43
C MET A 182 -12.27 -5.25 2.62
N GLN A 183 -12.21 -6.10 1.61
CA GLN A 183 -11.00 -6.33 0.79
C GLN A 183 -11.32 -6.22 -0.70
N GLY A 184 -10.41 -5.59 -1.45
CA GLY A 184 -10.47 -5.49 -2.90
C GLY A 184 -10.31 -4.06 -3.41
N THR A 185 -10.29 -3.94 -4.74
CA THR A 185 -10.59 -2.69 -5.44
C THR A 185 -12.09 -2.61 -5.67
N PHE A 186 -12.63 -1.39 -5.64
CA PHE A 186 -14.07 -1.16 -5.77
C PHE A 186 -14.33 -0.19 -6.90
N THR A 187 -15.45 -0.38 -7.59
CA THR A 187 -15.87 0.49 -8.69
C THR A 187 -16.21 1.90 -8.15
N PRO A 188 -16.22 2.93 -9.01
CA PRO A 188 -16.65 4.27 -8.61
C PRO A 188 -18.03 4.25 -7.94
N GLU A 189 -19.01 3.54 -8.50
CA GLU A 189 -20.38 3.48 -8.00
C GLU A 189 -20.46 2.87 -6.60
N PHE A 190 -19.68 1.81 -6.35
CA PHE A 190 -19.62 1.21 -5.02
C PHE A 190 -18.99 2.17 -4.00
N ASN A 191 -17.92 2.87 -4.38
CA ASN A 191 -17.30 3.86 -3.50
C ASN A 191 -18.26 5.03 -3.23
N GLN A 192 -19.06 5.47 -4.21
CA GLN A 192 -20.09 6.49 -4.01
C GLN A 192 -21.16 6.02 -3.03
N ALA A 193 -21.68 4.81 -3.20
CA ALA A 193 -22.65 4.23 -2.29
C ALA A 193 -22.11 4.19 -0.86
N LEU A 194 -20.84 3.78 -0.68
CA LEU A 194 -20.17 3.80 0.62
C LEU A 194 -20.06 5.22 1.21
N MET A 195 -19.68 6.21 0.41
CA MET A 195 -19.56 7.60 0.86
C MET A 195 -20.91 8.18 1.26
N MET A 196 -21.98 7.87 0.51
CA MET A 196 -23.34 8.32 0.82
C MET A 196 -23.88 7.65 2.08
N GLU A 197 -23.81 6.32 2.17
CA GLU A 197 -24.34 5.53 3.28
C GLU A 197 -23.73 5.95 4.61
N TYR A 198 -22.41 6.14 4.64
CA TYR A 198 -21.71 6.53 5.86
C TYR A 198 -21.65 8.06 6.07
N GLY A 199 -22.20 8.86 5.15
CA GLY A 199 -22.24 10.31 5.26
C GLY A 199 -20.86 10.99 5.21
N ALA A 200 -19.94 10.46 4.41
CA ALA A 200 -18.60 11.01 4.24
C ALA A 200 -18.65 12.44 3.65
N LYS A 201 -17.85 13.33 4.23
CA LYS A 201 -17.70 14.74 3.80
C LYS A 201 -16.28 15.11 3.40
N LEU A 202 -15.32 14.22 3.67
CA LEU A 202 -13.93 14.33 3.26
C LEU A 202 -13.38 12.92 3.06
N VAL A 203 -12.59 12.71 2.01
CA VAL A 203 -11.86 11.45 1.81
C VAL A 203 -10.37 11.68 2.05
N VAL A 204 -9.75 10.83 2.85
CA VAL A 204 -8.28 10.75 2.97
C VAL A 204 -7.84 9.45 2.33
N THR A 205 -7.02 9.52 1.28
CA THR A 205 -6.48 8.37 0.58
C THR A 205 -4.99 8.53 0.34
N LYS A 206 -4.35 7.45 -0.12
CA LYS A 206 -2.97 7.47 -0.59
C LYS A 206 -2.91 7.12 -2.06
N ASP A 207 -1.90 7.62 -2.76
CA ASP A 207 -1.66 7.24 -4.16
C ASP A 207 -1.16 5.78 -4.27
N SER A 208 -2.09 4.83 -4.26
CA SER A 208 -1.81 3.40 -4.42
C SER A 208 -1.69 2.97 -5.89
N GLY A 209 -1.79 3.93 -6.83
CA GLY A 209 -1.81 3.67 -8.26
C GLY A 209 -3.16 3.22 -8.80
N GLU A 210 -3.24 3.09 -10.12
CA GLU A 210 -4.42 2.61 -10.85
C GLU A 210 -4.89 1.25 -10.33
N VAL A 211 -3.96 0.29 -10.23
CA VAL A 211 -4.26 -1.05 -9.70
C VAL A 211 -4.69 -1.04 -8.23
N GLY A 212 -4.31 -0.01 -7.47
CA GLY A 212 -4.75 0.18 -6.08
C GLY A 212 -6.13 0.82 -5.95
N GLY A 213 -6.82 1.08 -7.07
CA GLY A 213 -8.13 1.72 -7.11
C GLY A 213 -8.10 3.17 -6.66
N THR A 214 -6.98 3.88 -6.77
CA THR A 214 -6.93 5.32 -6.46
C THR A 214 -7.85 6.13 -7.40
N PRO A 215 -7.87 5.91 -8.72
CA PRO A 215 -8.77 6.62 -9.62
C PRO A 215 -10.24 6.46 -9.24
N SER A 216 -10.70 5.24 -8.97
CA SER A 216 -12.12 4.99 -8.67
C SER A 216 -12.60 5.64 -7.36
N LYS A 217 -11.71 5.76 -6.35
CA LYS A 217 -12.02 6.49 -5.11
C LYS A 217 -12.12 7.99 -5.35
N ILE A 218 -11.25 8.54 -6.19
CA ILE A 218 -11.22 9.97 -6.49
C ILE A 218 -12.44 10.34 -7.33
N GLU A 219 -12.71 9.58 -8.40
CA GLU A 219 -13.88 9.76 -9.26
C GLU A 219 -15.18 9.75 -8.46
N ALA A 220 -15.36 8.76 -7.58
CA ALA A 220 -16.50 8.67 -6.68
C ALA A 220 -16.68 9.92 -5.80
N ALA A 221 -15.60 10.41 -5.21
CA ALA A 221 -15.65 11.60 -4.36
C ALA A 221 -15.96 12.86 -5.16
N LEU A 222 -15.35 13.02 -6.34
CA LEU A 222 -15.57 14.17 -7.22
C LEU A 222 -17.02 14.24 -7.72
N GLU A 223 -17.61 13.11 -8.11
CA GLU A 223 -19.03 13.05 -8.52
C GLU A 223 -19.98 13.45 -7.39
N LEU A 224 -19.61 13.20 -6.14
CA LEU A 224 -20.37 13.62 -4.96
C LEU A 224 -20.00 15.02 -4.45
N GLY A 225 -19.06 15.72 -5.09
CA GLY A 225 -18.55 17.02 -4.63
C GLY A 225 -17.78 16.94 -3.30
N ILE A 226 -17.28 15.77 -2.93
CA ILE A 226 -16.54 15.52 -1.69
C ILE A 226 -15.06 15.82 -1.93
N PRO A 227 -14.42 16.69 -1.12
CA PRO A 227 -12.99 16.92 -1.21
C PRO A 227 -12.18 15.66 -0.89
N VAL A 228 -11.01 15.54 -1.51
CA VAL A 228 -10.10 14.41 -1.36
C VAL A 228 -8.71 14.92 -1.00
N ILE A 229 -8.17 14.43 0.11
CA ILE A 229 -6.74 14.57 0.44
C ILE A 229 -6.03 13.31 -0.05
N VAL A 230 -5.08 13.49 -0.96
CA VAL A 230 -4.24 12.42 -1.51
C VAL A 230 -2.84 12.58 -0.95
N VAL A 231 -2.42 11.60 -0.14
CA VAL A 231 -1.02 11.47 0.26
C VAL A 231 -0.23 10.90 -0.92
N LEU A 232 0.75 11.65 -1.40
CA LEU A 232 1.64 11.27 -2.49
C LEU A 232 2.63 10.18 -2.05
N ARG A 233 3.14 9.42 -3.01
CA ARG A 233 4.14 8.39 -2.76
C ARG A 233 5.46 9.06 -2.35
N PRO A 234 6.24 8.46 -1.44
CA PRO A 234 7.62 8.90 -1.19
C PRO A 234 8.45 8.80 -2.47
N GLU A 235 9.28 9.80 -2.76
CA GLU A 235 10.27 9.71 -3.84
C GLU A 235 11.43 8.82 -3.41
N VAL A 236 11.93 7.98 -4.33
CA VAL A 236 13.01 7.03 -4.02
C VAL A 236 14.37 7.70 -3.92
N SER A 237 14.55 8.86 -4.55
CA SER A 237 15.73 9.71 -4.34
C SER A 237 15.91 10.13 -2.87
N ASP A 238 14.83 10.09 -2.09
CA ASP A 238 14.82 10.47 -0.68
C ASP A 238 15.01 9.27 0.27
N LEU A 239 15.31 8.07 -0.26
CA LEU A 239 15.47 6.81 0.48
C LEU A 239 16.89 6.25 0.41
#